data_AF-A0A9P7D101-F1
#
_entry.id   AF-A0A9P7D101-F1
#
_cell.length_a   1.000
_cell.length_b   1.000
_cell.length_c   1.000
_cell.angle_alpha   90.00
_cell.angle_beta   90.00
_cell.angle_gamma   90.00
#
_symmetry.space_group_name_H-M   'P 1'
#
loop_
_entity.id
_entity.type
_entity.pdbx_description
1 polymer ?
#
loop_
_entity_poly.entity_id
_entity_poly.type
_entity_poly.pdbx_seq_one_letter_code
_entity_poly.pdbx_strand_id
1 'polypeptide(L)'
;MSSRPHSGTAVVANAKIFPVFANRLASQDLNEYINTANKLKNWLGSEKAYYPDALRNIVLLLEIAHQNFTKKFLQTESSALAAMDIYQALIRAVVPFLRFFTEEDLQRTC
;
A
#
# COMPACT_ATOMS: atom_id res chain seq x y z
N MET A 1 -26.49 -25.49 10.26
CA MET A 1 -26.18 -24.91 8.93
C MET A 1 -25.68 -23.49 9.16
N SER A 2 -24.41 -23.23 8.86
CA SER A 2 -23.69 -22.01 9.29
C SER A 2 -23.54 -21.06 8.10
N SER A 3 -24.37 -20.03 8.03
CA SER A 3 -24.28 -18.96 7.04
C SER A 3 -23.33 -17.89 7.60
N ARG A 4 -22.16 -17.69 6.99
CA ARG A 4 -21.24 -16.59 7.34
C ARG A 4 -21.53 -15.36 6.47
N PRO A 5 -22.06 -14.25 7.02
CA PRO A 5 -21.97 -12.94 6.38
C PRO A 5 -20.75 -12.24 6.99
N HIS A 6 -19.54 -12.47 6.46
CA HIS A 6 -18.33 -11.82 7.00
C HIS A 6 -17.45 -11.15 5.94
N SER A 7 -17.77 -11.30 4.66
CA SER A 7 -16.99 -10.76 3.54
C SER A 7 -17.40 -9.34 3.14
N GLY A 8 -18.71 -9.03 3.10
CA GLY A 8 -19.20 -7.72 2.64
C GLY A 8 -18.84 -6.54 3.57
N THR A 9 -18.89 -6.74 4.88
CA THR A 9 -18.55 -5.71 5.88
C THR A 9 -17.06 -5.36 5.91
N ALA A 10 -16.19 -6.35 5.69
CA ALA A 10 -14.75 -6.15 5.66
C ALA A 10 -14.29 -5.36 4.42
N VAL A 11 -14.89 -5.61 3.25
CA VAL A 11 -14.59 -4.87 2.01
C VAL A 11 -14.98 -3.40 2.15
N VAL A 12 -16.17 -3.12 2.69
CA VAL A 12 -16.65 -1.74 2.91
C VAL A 12 -15.83 -1.01 3.99
N ALA A 13 -15.38 -1.73 5.03
CA ALA A 13 -14.49 -1.16 6.05
C ALA A 13 -13.12 -0.80 5.46
N ASN A 14 -12.53 -1.68 4.65
CA ASN A 14 -11.23 -1.45 4.00
C ASN A 14 -11.27 -0.28 3.01
N ALA A 15 -12.39 -0.08 2.31
CA ALA A 15 -12.56 1.05 1.41
C ALA A 15 -12.34 2.41 2.10
N LYS A 16 -12.74 2.54 3.37
CA LYS A 16 -12.55 3.76 4.17
C LYS A 16 -11.11 3.93 4.66
N ILE A 17 -10.34 2.85 4.66
CA ILE A 17 -8.97 2.82 5.19
C ILE A 17 -7.96 3.27 4.12
N PHE A 18 -8.23 3.06 2.83
CA PHE A 18 -7.32 3.48 1.75
C PHE A 18 -7.01 4.99 1.74
N PRO A 19 -7.99 5.91 1.87
CA PRO A 19 -7.67 7.35 1.95
C PRO A 19 -6.81 7.71 3.16
N VAL A 20 -6.96 6.99 4.28
CA VAL A 20 -6.14 7.21 5.48
C VAL A 20 -4.70 6.77 5.24
N PHE A 21 -4.50 5.61 4.61
CA PHE A 21 -3.16 5.18 4.20
C PHE A 21 -2.53 6.16 3.20
N ALA A 22 -3.28 6.61 2.21
CA ALA A 22 -2.81 7.56 1.20
C ALA A 22 -2.30 8.86 1.84
N ASN A 23 -3.11 9.48 2.70
CA ASN A 23 -2.74 10.73 3.38
C ASN A 23 -1.48 10.57 4.24
N ARG A 24 -1.37 9.44 4.97
CA ARG A 24 -0.23 9.20 5.86
C ARG A 24 1.03 8.80 5.12
N LEU A 25 0.92 8.07 4.00
CA LEU A 25 2.05 7.79 3.11
C LEU A 25 2.54 9.04 2.37
N ALA A 26 1.67 10.03 2.17
CA ALA A 26 2.03 11.33 1.62
C ALA A 26 2.60 12.31 2.68
N SER A 27 2.63 11.92 3.96
CA SER A 27 3.15 12.76 5.04
C SER A 27 4.65 13.03 4.88
N GLN A 28 5.08 14.24 5.24
CA GLN A 28 6.50 14.59 5.28
C GLN A 28 7.19 14.10 6.57
N ASP A 29 6.41 13.63 7.54
CA ASP A 29 6.94 13.02 8.74
C ASP A 29 7.44 11.60 8.44
N LEU A 30 8.75 11.40 8.62
CA LEU A 30 9.42 10.13 8.34
C LEU A 30 8.87 8.98 9.19
N ASN A 31 8.55 9.23 10.47
CA ASN A 31 8.04 8.19 11.36
C ASN A 31 6.61 7.81 10.99
N GLU A 32 5.78 8.79 10.64
CA GLU A 32 4.41 8.54 10.16
C GLU A 32 4.43 7.73 8.87
N TYR A 33 5.31 8.08 7.93
CA TYR A 33 5.54 7.32 6.71
C TYR A 33 5.95 5.87 7.01
N ILE A 34 7.03 5.66 7.80
CA ILE A 34 7.56 4.32 8.12
C ILE A 34 6.49 3.47 8.84
N ASN A 35 5.79 4.03 9.82
CA ASN A 35 4.76 3.32 10.57
C ASN A 35 3.58 2.92 9.68
N THR A 36 3.18 3.81 8.78
CA THR A 36 2.08 3.56 7.84
C THR A 36 2.49 2.52 6.78
N ALA A 37 3.70 2.65 6.22
CA ALA A 37 4.27 1.70 5.27
C ALA A 37 4.42 0.30 5.90
N ASN A 38 4.81 0.19 7.17
CA ASN A 38 4.85 -1.09 7.87
C ASN A 38 3.47 -1.75 8.02
N LYS A 39 2.44 -0.97 8.35
CA LYS A 39 1.06 -1.48 8.42
C LYS A 39 0.57 -1.94 7.06
N LEU A 40 0.84 -1.15 6.01
CA LEU A 40 0.49 -1.50 4.65
C LEU A 40 1.22 -2.77 4.19
N LYS A 41 2.53 -2.88 4.44
CA LYS A 41 3.34 -4.08 4.15
C LYS A 41 2.71 -5.34 4.77
N ASN A 42 2.34 -5.28 6.04
CA ASN A 42 1.74 -6.42 6.73
C ASN A 42 0.39 -6.81 6.12
N TRP A 43 -0.40 -5.82 5.69
CA TRP A 43 -1.67 -6.07 5.02
C TRP A 43 -1.46 -6.69 3.62
N LEU A 44 -0.52 -6.16 2.84
CA LEU A 44 -0.15 -6.65 1.51
C LEU A 44 0.50 -8.04 1.54
N GLY A 45 1.02 -8.49 2.68
CA GLY A 45 1.54 -9.84 2.86
C GLY A 45 0.45 -10.93 2.87
N SER A 46 -0.83 -10.56 2.83
CA SER A 46 -1.96 -11.50 2.83
C SER A 46 -2.62 -11.57 1.47
N GLU A 47 -2.84 -12.78 0.94
CA GLU A 47 -3.56 -13.01 -0.31
C GLU A 47 -4.98 -12.39 -0.29
N LYS A 48 -5.59 -12.30 0.90
CA LYS A 48 -6.92 -11.70 1.10
C LYS A 48 -6.95 -10.19 0.84
N ALA A 49 -5.80 -9.53 0.74
CA ALA A 49 -5.73 -8.11 0.38
C ALA A 49 -6.01 -7.87 -1.11
N TYR A 50 -5.86 -8.89 -1.96
CA TYR A 50 -5.89 -8.78 -3.42
C TYR A 50 -7.26 -9.14 -4.01
N TYR A 51 -8.33 -8.56 -3.45
CA TYR A 51 -9.66 -8.62 -4.06
C TYR A 51 -9.82 -7.50 -5.11
N PRO A 52 -10.70 -7.67 -6.13
CA PRO A 52 -10.77 -6.77 -7.27
C PRO A 52 -10.83 -5.27 -6.92
N ASP A 53 -11.68 -4.88 -5.95
CA ASP A 53 -11.83 -3.46 -5.56
C ASP A 53 -10.60 -2.88 -4.85
N ALA A 54 -9.73 -3.73 -4.26
CA ALA A 54 -8.51 -3.29 -3.60
C ALA A 54 -7.35 -3.07 -4.57
N LEU A 55 -7.30 -3.78 -5.70
CA LEU A 55 -6.12 -3.80 -6.58
C LEU A 55 -5.71 -2.39 -7.01
N ARG A 56 -6.67 -1.58 -7.46
CA ARG A 56 -6.43 -0.18 -7.85
C ARG A 56 -5.94 0.68 -6.68
N ASN A 57 -6.52 0.47 -5.50
CA ASN A 57 -6.09 1.19 -4.30
C ASN A 57 -4.68 0.79 -3.88
N ILE A 58 -4.30 -0.48 -4.05
CA ILE A 58 -2.94 -0.96 -3.78
C ILE A 58 -1.94 -0.24 -4.70
N VAL A 59 -2.20 -0.21 -6.01
CA VAL A 59 -1.34 0.50 -6.97
C VAL A 59 -1.20 1.98 -6.58
N LEU A 60 -2.32 2.66 -6.32
CA LEU A 60 -2.30 4.07 -5.88
C LEU A 60 -1.47 4.29 -4.62
N LEU A 61 -1.58 3.43 -3.60
CA LEU A 61 -0.81 3.55 -2.37
C LEU A 61 0.70 3.33 -2.59
N LEU A 62 1.06 2.40 -3.48
CA LEU A 62 2.46 2.15 -3.85
C LEU A 62 3.05 3.33 -4.63
N GLU A 63 2.27 3.94 -5.52
CA GLU A 63 2.67 5.16 -6.25
C GLU A 63 2.86 6.34 -5.31
N ILE A 64 1.94 6.57 -4.36
CA ILE A 64 2.10 7.61 -3.34
C ILE A 64 3.36 7.37 -2.51
N ALA A 65 3.59 6.13 -2.07
CA ALA A 65 4.79 5.78 -1.32
C ALA A 65 6.07 6.05 -2.13
N HIS A 66 6.10 5.66 -3.41
CA HIS A 66 7.21 5.93 -4.31
C HIS A 66 7.45 7.43 -4.54
N GLN A 67 6.38 8.19 -4.82
CA GLN A 67 6.49 9.62 -5.05
C GLN A 67 6.98 10.36 -3.80
N ASN A 68 6.49 9.99 -2.61
CA ASN A 68 6.94 10.63 -1.38
C ASN A 68 8.39 10.27 -1.04
N PHE A 69 8.76 8.98 -1.18
CA PHE A 69 10.14 8.54 -1.01
C PHE A 69 11.11 9.30 -1.94
N THR A 70 10.80 9.36 -3.23
CA THR A 70 11.67 10.01 -4.22
C THR A 70 11.72 11.53 -4.06
N LYS A 71 10.59 12.19 -3.80
CA LYS A 71 10.54 13.65 -3.72
C LYS A 71 11.04 14.20 -2.37
N LYS A 72 10.89 13.45 -1.28
CA LYS A 72 11.15 13.95 0.09
C LYS A 72 12.29 13.23 0.77
N PHE A 73 12.27 11.90 0.82
CA PHE A 73 13.26 11.17 1.61
C PHE A 73 14.59 10.95 0.90
N LEU A 74 14.63 10.94 -0.43
CA LEU A 74 15.88 10.95 -1.18
C LEU A 74 16.66 12.27 -1.11
N GLN A 75 16.10 13.32 -0.50
CA GLN A 75 16.79 14.61 -0.40
C GLN A 75 17.99 14.61 0.55
N THR A 76 17.99 13.73 1.55
CA THR A 76 19.12 13.57 2.48
C THR A 76 19.48 12.10 2.64
N GLU A 77 20.77 11.80 2.81
CA GLU A 77 21.25 10.43 2.99
C GLU A 77 20.60 9.74 4.20
N SER A 78 20.45 10.47 5.32
CA SER A 78 19.85 9.94 6.56
C SER A 78 18.39 9.52 6.36
N SER A 79 17.56 10.39 5.78
CA SER A 79 16.16 10.06 5.50
C SER A 79 16.02 8.98 4.43
N ALA A 80 16.92 8.97 3.44
CA ALA A 80 16.92 7.98 2.37
C ALA A 80 17.17 6.58 2.93
N LEU A 81 18.23 6.40 3.73
CA LEU A 81 18.56 5.12 4.37
C LEU A 81 17.43 4.65 5.29
N ALA A 82 16.87 5.54 6.11
CA ALA A 82 15.79 5.20 7.02
C ALA A 82 14.50 4.77 6.32
N ALA A 83 14.15 5.37 5.18
CA ALA A 83 12.93 5.07 4.43
C ALA A 83 13.13 3.95 3.38
N MET A 84 14.36 3.72 2.91
CA MET A 84 14.66 2.78 1.83
C MET A 84 14.28 1.35 2.19
N ASP A 85 14.63 0.91 3.40
CA ASP A 85 14.37 -0.46 3.85
C ASP A 85 12.87 -0.77 3.85
N ILE A 86 12.05 0.16 4.37
CA ILE A 86 10.61 -0.05 4.41
C ILE A 86 9.96 0.09 3.04
N TYR A 87 10.46 0.98 2.18
CA TYR A 87 10.01 1.11 0.81
C TYR A 87 10.28 -0.18 0.01
N GLN A 88 11.49 -0.75 0.09
CA GLN A 88 11.81 -2.03 -0.53
C GLN A 88 10.94 -3.17 0.03
N ALA A 89 10.69 -3.17 1.34
CA ALA A 89 9.86 -4.18 1.98
C ALA A 89 8.40 -4.14 1.50
N LEU A 90 7.84 -2.95 1.21
CA LEU A 90 6.52 -2.81 0.59
C LEU A 90 6.48 -3.50 -0.77
N ILE A 91 7.45 -3.22 -1.65
CA ILE A 91 7.50 -3.84 -2.98
C ILE A 91 7.63 -5.36 -2.86
N ARG A 92 8.53 -5.85 -2.00
CA ARG A 92 8.72 -7.28 -1.75
C ARG A 92 7.46 -7.98 -1.22
N ALA A 93 6.61 -7.29 -0.47
CA ALA A 93 5.35 -7.85 0.01
C ALA A 93 4.34 -8.07 -1.12
N VAL A 94 4.42 -7.31 -2.21
CA VAL A 94 3.48 -7.38 -3.35
C VAL A 94 3.93 -8.38 -4.41
N VAL A 95 5.25 -8.56 -4.58
CA VAL A 95 5.84 -9.43 -5.61
C VAL A 95 5.19 -10.83 -5.71
N PRO A 96 4.93 -11.56 -4.61
CA PRO A 96 4.31 -12.89 -4.67
C PRO A 96 2.88 -12.89 -5.24
N PHE A 97 2.22 -11.73 -5.24
CA PHE A 97 0.81 -11.54 -5.58
C PHE A 97 0.63 -10.77 -6.89
N LEU A 98 1.70 -10.53 -7.66
CA LEU A 98 1.63 -9.82 -8.95
C LEU A 98 0.63 -10.44 -9.93
N ARG A 99 0.42 -11.75 -9.87
CA ARG A 99 -0.58 -12.48 -10.69
C ARG A 99 -2.02 -11.98 -10.54
N PHE A 100 -2.33 -11.25 -9.47
CA PHE A 100 -3.67 -10.68 -9.24
C PHE A 100 -3.89 -9.36 -9.98
N PHE A 101 -2.83 -8.70 -10.46
CA PHE A 101 -2.95 -7.44 -11.18
C PHE A 101 -3.08 -7.72 -12.68
N THR A 102 -4.11 -7.17 -13.31
CA THR A 102 -4.22 -7.19 -14.77
C THR A 102 -3.41 -6.05 -15.37
N GLU A 103 -3.09 -6.14 -16.66
CA GLU A 103 -2.42 -5.06 -17.38
C GLU A 103 -3.25 -3.76 -17.34
N GLU A 104 -4.59 -3.86 -17.40
CA GLU A 104 -5.47 -2.69 -17.23
C GLU A 104 -5.35 -2.04 -15.85
N ASP A 105 -5.20 -2.83 -14.78
CA ASP A 105 -5.03 -2.30 -13.42
C ASP A 105 -3.68 -1.60 -13.24
N LEU A 106 -2.68 -1.97 -14.02
CA LEU A 106 -1.34 -1.38 -14.02
C LEU A 106 -1.22 -0.17 -14.96
N GLN A 107 -2.06 -0.07 -15.99
CA GLN A 107 -1.98 0.98 -17.02
C GLN A 107 -2.98 2.12 -16.86
N ARG A 108 -4.08 1.94 -16.10
CA ARG A 108 -5.09 2.99 -15.91
C ARG A 108 -4.70 4.11 -14.92
N THR A 109 -3.46 4.19 -14.47
CA THR A 109 -2.95 5.30 -13.64
C THR A 109 -2.47 6.49 -14.48
N CYS A 110 -3.40 7.10 -15.23
CA CYS A 110 -3.23 8.40 -15.90
C CYS A 110 -4.46 9.29 -15.68
#